data_AF-A0A7C7UHC2-F1
#
_entry.id   AF-A0A7C7UHC2-F1
#
_cell.length_a   1.000
_cell.length_b   1.000
_cell.length_c   1.000
_cell.angle_alpha   90.00
_cell.angle_beta   90.00
_cell.angle_gamma   90.00
#
_symmetry.space_group_name_H-M   'P 1'
#
loop_
_entity.id
_entity.type
_entity.pdbx_description
1 polymer ?
#
loop_
_entity_poly.entity_id
_entity_poly.type
_entity_poly.pdbx_seq_one_letter_code
_entity_poly.pdbx_strand_id
1 'polypeptide(L)' 'MHRRGAMAETVSDWLRKLESSLAGVRSHAAWQLGRLGDTSAVPALIRLLQSDENEDVRWTAAWALAELGDGAAIPALEVA' A
#
# COMPACT_ATOMS: atom_id res chain seq x y z
N MET A 1 1.27 -11.78 29.87
CA MET A 1 2.59 -11.37 29.35
C MET A 1 2.42 -10.18 28.41
N HIS A 2 2.49 -8.96 28.94
CA HIS A 2 2.43 -7.74 28.14
C HIS A 2 3.86 -7.22 27.96
N ARG A 3 4.41 -7.37 26.76
CA ARG A 3 5.69 -6.76 26.39
C ARG A 3 5.39 -5.53 25.55
N ARG A 4 5.49 -4.38 26.20
CA ARG A 4 5.50 -3.05 25.59
C ARG A 4 6.77 -2.97 24.73
N GLY A 5 6.63 -2.94 23.41
CA GLY A 5 7.69 -2.61 22.46
C GLY A 5 7.15 -1.51 21.55
N ALA A 6 7.86 -0.39 21.45
CA ALA A 6 7.40 0.77 20.71
C ALA A 6 7.17 0.47 19.21
N MET A 7 6.04 0.94 18.67
CA MET A 7 5.89 1.50 17.33
C MET A 7 6.28 0.61 16.13
N ALA A 8 5.87 -0.65 16.08
CA ALA A 8 5.73 -1.31 14.79
C ALA A 8 4.47 -0.75 14.14
N GLU A 9 4.61 0.17 13.18
CA GLU A 9 3.47 0.69 12.42
C GLU A 9 2.69 -0.48 11.83
N THR A 10 1.41 -0.58 12.20
CA THR A 10 0.54 -1.68 11.79
C THR A 10 0.03 -1.45 10.38
N VAL A 11 -0.53 -2.48 9.74
CA VAL A 11 -1.21 -2.35 8.44
C VAL A 11 -2.26 -1.23 8.50
N SER A 12 -3.02 -1.13 9.58
CA SER A 12 -4.00 -0.06 9.80
C SER A 12 -3.38 1.34 9.85
N ASP A 13 -2.14 1.47 10.34
CA ASP A 13 -1.45 2.77 10.38
C ASP A 13 -0.98 3.20 9.00
N TRP A 14 -0.42 2.27 8.23
CA TRP A 14 -0.02 2.54 6.85
C TRP A 14 -1.22 2.81 5.95
N LEU A 15 -2.34 2.10 6.13
CA LEU A 15 -3.58 2.36 5.39
C LEU A 15 -4.06 3.80 5.56
N ARG A 16 -3.97 4.35 6.79
CA ARG A 16 -4.34 5.75 7.05
C ARG A 16 -3.43 6.75 6.31
N LYS A 17 -2.15 6.42 6.16
CA LYS A 17 -1.17 7.29 5.50
C LYS A 17 -1.33 7.36 3.99
N LEU A 18 -2.07 6.42 3.38
CA LEU A 18 -2.48 6.48 1.98
C LEU A 18 -3.37 7.69 1.67
N GLU A 19 -3.97 8.33 2.69
CA GLU A 19 -4.83 9.50 2.52
C GLU A 19 -4.08 10.83 2.75
N SER A 20 -2.76 10.77 2.94
CA SER A 20 -1.94 11.96 3.11
C SER A 20 -2.00 12.87 1.88
N SER A 21 -2.03 14.18 2.09
CA SER A 21 -1.88 15.17 1.03
C SER A 21 -0.49 15.13 0.38
N LEU A 22 0.52 14.59 1.07
CA LEU A 22 1.88 14.47 0.57
C LEU A 22 2.06 13.15 -0.19
N ALA A 23 2.33 13.24 -1.49
CA ALA A 23 2.58 12.08 -2.36
C ALA A 23 3.70 11.17 -1.83
N GLY A 24 4.80 11.74 -1.31
CA GLY A 24 5.89 10.96 -0.72
C GLY A 24 5.46 10.10 0.48
N VAL A 25 4.50 10.57 1.28
CA VAL A 25 3.94 9.79 2.40
C VAL A 25 3.06 8.66 1.87
N ARG A 26 2.25 8.92 0.84
CA ARG A 26 1.40 7.88 0.21
C ARG A 26 2.25 6.78 -0.45
N SER A 27 3.27 7.15 -1.21
CA SER A 27 4.21 6.21 -1.82
C SER A 27 4.93 5.39 -0.74
N HIS A 28 5.47 6.03 0.30
CA HIS A 28 6.13 5.30 1.38
C HIS A 28 5.18 4.32 2.08
N ALA A 29 3.93 4.72 2.32
CA ALA A 29 2.93 3.86 2.92
C ALA A 29 2.56 2.67 2.02
N ALA A 30 2.39 2.88 0.71
CA ALA A 30 2.17 1.80 -0.25
C ALA A 30 3.34 0.79 -0.24
N TRP A 31 4.58 1.27 -0.22
CA TRP A 31 5.77 0.42 -0.15
C TRP A 31 5.80 -0.44 1.12
N GLN A 32 5.48 0.15 2.28
CA GLN A 32 5.47 -0.59 3.55
C GLN A 32 4.36 -1.65 3.58
N LEU A 33 3.19 -1.35 3.02
CA LEU A 33 2.09 -2.32 2.91
C LEU A 33 2.48 -3.54 2.06
N GLY A 34 3.15 -3.32 0.92
CA GLY A 34 3.69 -4.43 0.12
C GLY A 34 4.67 -5.29 0.91
N ARG A 35 5.59 -4.67 1.65
CA ARG A 35 6.58 -5.39 2.48
C ARG A 35 6.01 -6.14 3.66
N LEU A 36 4.91 -5.66 4.23
CA LEU A 36 4.23 -6.33 5.34
C LEU A 36 3.57 -7.63 4.89
N GLY A 37 3.28 -7.80 3.59
CA GLY A 37 2.70 -9.04 3.07
C GLY A 37 1.23 -9.25 3.41
N ASP A 38 0.55 -8.24 3.96
CA ASP A 38 -0.85 -8.34 4.36
C ASP A 38 -1.78 -7.98 3.19
N THR A 39 -2.47 -8.98 2.66
CA THR A 39 -3.37 -8.83 1.52
C THR A 39 -4.62 -8.01 1.83
N SER A 40 -4.90 -7.69 3.10
CA SER A 40 -5.97 -6.72 3.45
C SER A 40 -5.71 -5.32 2.89
N ALA A 41 -4.47 -5.02 2.50
CA ALA A 41 -4.10 -3.76 1.86
C ALA A 41 -4.45 -3.68 0.36
N VAL A 42 -4.74 -4.81 -0.29
CA VAL A 42 -4.95 -4.90 -1.75
C VAL A 42 -6.02 -3.91 -2.25
N PRO A 43 -7.23 -3.79 -1.64
CA PRO A 43 -8.23 -2.86 -2.14
C PRO A 43 -7.78 -1.40 -2.10
N ALA A 44 -7.02 -1.02 -1.07
CA ALA A 44 -6.51 0.34 -0.93
C ALA A 44 -5.42 0.63 -1.96
N LEU A 45 -4.51 -0.32 -2.19
CA LEU A 45 -3.44 -0.21 -3.19
C LEU A 45 -3.98 -0.16 -4.62
N ILE A 46 -5.04 -0.92 -4.95
CA ILE A 46 -5.74 -0.82 -6.25
C ILE A 46 -6.29 0.59 -6.46
N ARG A 47 -6.90 1.20 -5.43
CA ARG A 47 -7.41 2.59 -5.52
C ARG A 47 -6.29 3.58 -5.84
N LEU A 48 -5.12 3.46 -5.20
CA LEU A 48 -3.97 4.31 -5.50
C LEU A 48 -3.50 4.13 -6.94
N LEU A 49 -3.35 2.88 -7.36
CA LEU A 49 -2.94 2.54 -8.72
C LEU A 49 -3.86 3.20 -9.77
N GLN A 50 -5.17 3.22 -9.54
CA GLN A 50 -6.14 3.72 -10.51
C GLN A 50 -6.37 5.24 -10.46
N SER A 51 -6.24 5.87 -9.29
CA SER A 51 -6.75 7.22 -9.08
C SER A 51 -5.76 8.22 -8.48
N ASP A 52 -4.56 7.79 -8.07
CA ASP A 52 -3.58 8.74 -7.54
C ASP A 52 -3.04 9.66 -8.64
N GLU A 53 -3.04 10.96 -8.36
CA GLU A 53 -2.55 12.00 -9.27
C GLU A 53 -1.05 11.88 -9.54
N ASN A 54 -0.29 11.33 -8.59
CA ASN A 54 1.16 11.25 -8.68
C ASN A 54 1.61 9.89 -9.25
N GLU A 55 2.43 9.95 -10.31
CA GLU A 55 2.84 8.75 -11.04
C GLU A 55 3.74 7.82 -10.21
N ASP A 56 4.62 8.38 -9.37
CA ASP A 56 5.49 7.58 -8.49
C ASP A 56 4.66 6.81 -7.45
N VAL A 57 3.56 7.41 -6.97
CA VAL A 57 2.63 6.75 -6.06
C VAL A 57 1.92 5.59 -6.77
N ARG A 58 1.42 5.79 -8.00
CA ARG A 58 0.82 4.72 -8.80
C ARG A 58 1.81 3.58 -9.05
N TRP A 59 3.05 3.91 -9.43
CA TRP A 59 4.10 2.92 -9.64
C TRP A 59 4.41 2.12 -8.37
N THR A 60 4.51 2.81 -7.22
CA THR A 60 4.76 2.15 -5.93
C THR A 60 3.59 1.24 -5.53
N ALA A 61 2.35 1.64 -5.84
CA ALA A 61 1.16 0.82 -5.59
C ALA A 61 1.17 -0.45 -6.46
N ALA A 62 1.54 -0.35 -7.74
CA ALA A 62 1.71 -1.51 -8.62
C ALA A 62 2.79 -2.47 -8.09
N TRP A 63 3.94 -1.94 -7.68
CA TRP A 63 5.00 -2.75 -7.06
C TRP A 63 4.50 -3.46 -5.80
N ALA A 64 3.84 -2.75 -4.89
CA ALA A 64 3.32 -3.33 -3.66
C ALA A 64 2.29 -4.44 -3.94
N LEU A 65 1.40 -4.24 -4.91
CA LEU A 65 0.44 -5.26 -5.35
C LEU A 65 1.13 -6.52 -5.90
N ALA A 66 2.21 -6.35 -6.67
CA ALA A 66 3.00 -7.47 -7.19
C ALA A 66 3.71 -8.23 -6.05
N GLU A 67 4.27 -7.54 -5.06
CA GLU A 67 4.91 -8.16 -3.89
C GLU A 67 3.93 -8.93 -3.01
N LEU A 68 2.69 -8.43 -2.86
CA LEU A 68 1.65 -9.14 -2.11
C LEU A 68 1.24 -10.46 -2.78
N GLY A 69 1.44 -10.60 -4.09
CA GLY A 69 1.18 -11.84 -4.83
C GLY A 69 -0.28 -12.31 -4.79
N ASP A 70 -1.21 -11.45 -4.42
CA ASP A 70 -2.64 -11.77 -4.36
C ASP A 70 -3.23 -11.73 -5.79
N GLY A 71 -3.84 -12.83 -6.21
CA GLY A 71 -4.49 -12.94 -7.51
C GLY A 71 -5.58 -11.89 -7.74
N ALA A 72 -6.16 -11.32 -6.67
CA ALA A 72 -7.10 -10.21 -6.75
C ALA A 72 -6.49 -8.93 -7.36
N ALA A 73 -5.17 -8.77 -7.34
CA ALA A 73 -4.48 -7.64 -7.93
C ALA A 73 -4.27 -7.76 -9.44
N ILE A 74 -4.35 -8.96 -10.01
CA ILE A 74 -4.03 -9.22 -11.42
C ILE A 74 -4.86 -8.35 -12.38
N PRO A 75 -6.21 -8.28 -12.27
CA PRO A 75 -6.99 -7.45 -13.17
C PRO A 75 -6.61 -5.97 -13.07
N ALA A 76 -6.25 -5.48 -11.88
CA ALA A 76 -5.87 -4.09 -11.69
C ALA A 76 -4.50 -3.75 -12.32
N LEU A 77 -3.57 -4.71 -12.35
CA LEU A 77 -2.25 -4.55 -12.96
C LEU A 77 -2.28 -4.62 -14.50
N GLU A 78 -3.27 -5.30 -15.10
CA GLU A 78 -3.40 -5.40 -16.56
C GLU A 78 -3.90 -4.12 -17.24
N VAL A 79 -4.67 -3.30 -16.51
CA VAL A 79 -5.27 -2.05 -17.05
C VAL A 79 -4.64 -0.76 -16.51
N ALA A 80 -3.64 -0.86 -15.64
CA ALA A 80 -2.90 0.29 -15.11
C ALA A 80 -1.83 0.80 -16.07
#